data_AF-A0A2E4W2R0-F1
#
_entry.id   AF-A0A2E4W2R0-F1
#
_cell.length_a   1.000
_cell.length_b   1.000
_cell.length_c   1.000
_cell.angle_alpha   90.00
_cell.angle_beta   90.00
_cell.angle_gamma   90.00
#
_symmetry.space_group_name_H-M   'P 1'
#
loop_
_entity.id
_entity.type
_entity.pdbx_description
1 polymer ?
#
loop_
_entity_poly.entity_id
_entity_poly.type
_entity_poly.pdbx_seq_one_letter_code
_entity_poly.pdbx_strand_id
1 'polypeptide(L)'
;MAQKFKTAISVEELSAASAQAVGVKVDGDSEARVKIDAGGKITWGSGSAAGDVNLYRSAANTLKTDDAVDASAAGVVNLITDGEPTGAAANGTIAIDTTNNKFYFRSSGAWQEIALDTLSATAADGGSSASWVRFHINADGQDSVVNV
;
A
#
# COMPACT_ATOMS: atom_id res chain seq x y z
N MET A 1 34.54 -24.77 -5.89
CA MET A 1 34.06 -25.14 -7.24
C MET A 1 32.56 -24.88 -7.29
N ALA A 2 32.05 -24.13 -8.27
CA ALA A 2 30.60 -23.97 -8.43
C ALA A 2 29.99 -25.32 -8.85
N GLN A 3 29.12 -25.88 -8.02
CA GLN A 3 28.33 -27.05 -8.40
C GLN A 3 27.30 -26.60 -9.45
N LYS A 4 27.28 -27.30 -10.60
CA LYS A 4 26.30 -27.05 -11.66
C LYS A 4 25.35 -28.23 -11.74
N PHE A 5 24.06 -27.92 -11.75
CA PHE A 5 23.01 -28.88 -12.05
C PHE A 5 22.62 -28.70 -13.52
N LYS A 6 22.55 -29.81 -14.26
CA LYS A 6 22.16 -29.81 -15.69
C LYS A 6 20.70 -30.23 -15.90
N THR A 7 20.03 -30.61 -14.82
CA THR A 7 18.64 -31.06 -14.76
C THR A 7 17.92 -30.30 -13.66
N ALA A 8 16.59 -30.32 -13.69
CA ALA A 8 15.78 -29.78 -12.60
C ALA A 8 16.10 -30.48 -11.27
N ILE A 9 15.98 -29.73 -10.17
CA ILE A 9 16.09 -30.25 -8.81
C ILE A 9 14.68 -30.28 -8.22
N SER A 10 14.25 -31.46 -7.77
CA SER A 10 13.04 -31.63 -6.96
C SER A 10 13.43 -31.87 -5.52
N VAL A 11 12.74 -31.22 -4.59
CA VAL A 11 12.87 -31.44 -3.15
C VAL A 11 11.51 -31.89 -2.62
N GLU A 12 11.45 -33.12 -2.11
CA GLU A 12 10.23 -33.83 -1.74
C GLU A 12 10.36 -34.40 -0.32
N GLU A 13 9.24 -34.77 0.31
CA GLU A 13 9.20 -35.45 1.62
C GLU A 13 9.88 -34.67 2.79
N LEU A 14 9.81 -33.34 2.74
CA LEU A 14 10.24 -32.47 3.85
C LEU A 14 9.29 -32.64 5.05
N SER A 15 9.85 -32.71 6.26
CA SER A 15 9.11 -33.08 7.48
C SER A 15 8.02 -32.08 7.92
N ALA A 16 8.05 -30.85 7.42
CA ALA A 16 7.04 -29.83 7.68
C ALA A 16 7.10 -28.70 6.64
N ALA A 17 6.03 -27.91 6.54
CA ALA A 17 6.01 -26.70 5.70
C ALA A 17 7.11 -25.70 6.05
N SER A 18 7.51 -25.63 7.33
CA SER A 18 8.58 -24.75 7.80
C SER A 18 9.99 -25.31 7.62
N ALA A 19 10.15 -26.53 7.09
CA ALA A 19 11.46 -27.12 6.84
C ALA A 19 12.15 -26.41 5.67
N GLN A 20 13.43 -26.12 5.80
CA GLN A 20 14.20 -25.46 4.75
C GLN A 20 14.38 -26.39 3.54
N ALA A 21 13.92 -25.96 2.37
CA ALA A 21 14.12 -26.66 1.10
C ALA A 21 15.39 -26.16 0.38
N VAL A 22 15.63 -24.84 0.38
CA VAL A 22 16.80 -24.21 -0.24
C VAL A 22 17.40 -23.18 0.72
N GLY A 23 18.73 -23.08 0.78
CA GLY A 23 19.44 -22.07 1.58
C GLY A 23 20.69 -21.54 0.87
N VAL A 24 20.92 -20.24 0.96
CA VAL A 24 22.14 -19.54 0.52
C VAL A 24 22.84 -19.00 1.76
N LYS A 25 24.10 -19.41 1.97
CA LYS A 25 24.87 -19.12 3.18
C LYS A 25 26.29 -18.69 2.80
N VAL A 26 26.84 -17.67 3.47
CA VAL A 26 28.24 -17.25 3.31
C VAL A 26 29.10 -18.02 4.31
N ASP A 27 30.35 -18.30 3.95
CA ASP A 27 31.29 -18.95 4.88
C ASP A 27 31.46 -18.10 6.15
N GLY A 28 31.44 -18.76 7.30
CA GLY A 28 31.44 -18.11 8.63
C GLY A 28 30.07 -17.60 9.12
N ASP A 29 29.03 -17.55 8.27
CA ASP A 29 27.68 -17.24 8.76
C ASP A 29 27.19 -18.34 9.72
N SER A 30 26.33 -17.99 10.66
CA SER A 30 25.64 -18.97 11.52
C SER A 30 24.36 -19.48 10.85
N GLU A 31 23.67 -18.61 10.12
CA GLU A 31 22.38 -18.85 9.47
C GLU A 31 22.45 -18.61 7.96
N ALA A 32 21.47 -19.13 7.20
CA ALA A 32 21.35 -18.81 5.77
C ALA A 32 20.83 -17.37 5.57
N ARG A 33 21.43 -16.62 4.64
CA ARG A 33 21.00 -15.25 4.29
C ARG A 33 19.76 -15.21 3.41
N VAL A 34 19.52 -16.26 2.62
CA VAL A 34 18.28 -16.47 1.88
C VAL A 34 17.86 -17.92 2.10
N LYS A 35 16.62 -18.14 2.51
CA LYS A 35 16.04 -19.49 2.63
C LYS A 35 14.66 -19.54 1.98
N ILE A 36 14.35 -20.69 1.40
CA ILE A 36 13.01 -21.05 0.92
C ILE A 36 12.58 -22.27 1.73
N ASP A 37 11.46 -22.17 2.44
CA ASP A 37 10.87 -23.33 3.14
C ASP A 37 9.96 -24.17 2.23
N ALA A 38 9.58 -25.36 2.69
CA ALA A 38 8.70 -26.26 1.96
C ALA A 38 7.32 -25.64 1.65
N GLY A 39 6.88 -24.67 2.46
CA GLY A 39 5.66 -23.89 2.27
C GLY A 39 5.80 -22.76 1.24
N GLY A 40 7.00 -22.51 0.74
CA GLY A 40 7.30 -21.48 -0.26
C GLY A 40 7.57 -20.09 0.33
N LYS A 41 7.70 -19.93 1.65
CA LYS A 41 8.11 -18.66 2.26
C LYS A 41 9.59 -18.42 1.94
N ILE A 42 9.88 -17.28 1.33
CA ILE A 42 11.25 -16.79 1.18
C ILE A 42 11.55 -15.89 2.37
N THR A 43 12.69 -16.12 3.01
CA THR A 43 13.16 -15.30 4.13
C THR A 43 14.57 -14.83 3.84
N TRP A 44 14.83 -13.54 4.05
CA TRP A 44 16.15 -12.92 3.96
C TRP A 44 16.65 -12.53 5.34
N GLY A 45 17.95 -12.61 5.56
CA GLY A 45 18.56 -12.17 6.80
C GLY A 45 20.05 -11.85 6.68
N SER A 46 20.59 -11.29 7.76
CA SER A 46 22.00 -10.93 7.90
C SER A 46 22.98 -12.11 7.89
N GLY A 47 22.52 -13.35 8.14
CA GLY A 47 23.36 -14.55 8.28
C GLY A 47 23.81 -14.85 9.72
N SER A 48 23.43 -14.02 10.69
CA SER A 48 23.81 -14.18 12.09
C SER A 48 22.67 -14.56 13.03
N ALA A 49 21.42 -14.41 12.59
CA ALA A 49 20.23 -14.63 13.42
C ALA A 49 19.05 -15.09 12.55
N ALA A 50 17.86 -15.17 13.18
CA ALA A 50 16.61 -15.34 12.46
C ALA A 50 16.47 -14.28 11.36
N GLY A 51 15.75 -14.62 10.29
CA GLY A 51 15.61 -13.74 9.14
C GLY A 51 14.89 -12.43 9.47
N ASP A 52 15.32 -11.37 8.81
CA ASP A 52 14.90 -9.99 9.05
C ASP A 52 13.61 -9.67 8.29
N VAL A 53 13.46 -10.18 7.06
CA VAL A 53 12.29 -9.91 6.20
C VAL A 53 11.84 -11.15 5.45
N ASN A 54 10.60 -11.16 4.99
CA ASN A 54 10.03 -12.32 4.30
C ASN A 54 9.04 -11.98 3.20
N LEU A 55 8.75 -12.98 2.37
CA LEU A 55 7.75 -12.92 1.32
C LEU A 55 7.11 -14.30 1.16
N TYR A 56 5.79 -14.37 1.30
CA TYR A 56 5.06 -15.63 1.28
C TYR A 56 3.63 -15.47 0.77
N ARG A 57 3.03 -16.58 0.35
CA ARG A 57 1.61 -16.64 -0.01
C ARG A 57 0.77 -16.83 1.25
N SER A 58 -0.05 -15.84 1.62
CA SER A 58 -0.94 -15.94 2.79
C SER A 58 -2.30 -16.56 2.46
N ALA A 59 -2.76 -16.40 1.22
CA ALA A 59 -4.01 -16.96 0.69
C ALA A 59 -3.92 -17.14 -0.84
N ALA A 60 -4.94 -17.67 -1.49
CA ALA A 60 -4.97 -17.71 -2.96
C ALA A 60 -4.88 -16.27 -3.49
N ASN A 61 -3.96 -16.02 -4.43
CA ASN A 61 -3.74 -14.69 -5.03
C ASN A 61 -3.31 -13.58 -4.05
N THR A 62 -2.82 -13.93 -2.86
CA THR A 62 -2.35 -12.93 -1.87
C THR A 62 -0.92 -13.22 -1.46
N LEU A 63 -0.03 -12.28 -1.80
CA LEU A 63 1.37 -12.28 -1.38
C LEU A 63 1.55 -11.29 -0.24
N LYS A 64 2.34 -11.66 0.76
CA LYS A 64 2.50 -10.92 2.01
C LYS A 64 3.95 -10.93 2.50
N THR A 65 4.34 -9.84 3.15
CA THR A 65 5.42 -9.76 4.14
C THR A 65 4.79 -9.50 5.51
N ASP A 66 5.49 -9.84 6.59
CA ASP A 66 4.98 -9.57 7.94
C ASP A 66 5.01 -8.07 8.32
N ASP A 67 5.82 -7.27 7.62
CA ASP A 67 6.01 -5.82 7.86
C ASP A 67 5.68 -4.97 6.61
N ALA A 68 6.34 -3.82 6.44
CA ALA A 68 6.15 -2.92 5.29
C ALA A 68 7.08 -3.26 4.12
N VAL A 69 6.64 -2.92 2.91
CA VAL A 69 7.49 -2.92 1.70
C VAL A 69 7.91 -1.48 1.41
N ASP A 70 9.20 -1.21 1.43
CA ASP A 70 9.76 0.06 0.93
C ASP A 70 9.86 0.00 -0.60
N ALA A 71 9.04 0.80 -1.27
CA ALA A 71 9.04 0.97 -2.73
C ALA A 71 9.38 2.41 -3.14
N SER A 72 10.20 3.11 -2.37
CA SER A 72 10.45 4.56 -2.52
C SER A 72 11.08 5.00 -3.84
N ALA A 73 11.82 4.14 -4.55
CA ALA A 73 12.53 4.52 -5.77
C ALA A 73 11.60 4.81 -6.97
N ALA A 74 10.53 4.02 -7.13
CA ALA A 74 9.59 4.14 -8.25
C ALA A 74 8.11 4.13 -7.81
N GLY A 75 7.85 3.95 -6.51
CA GLY A 75 6.52 3.80 -5.95
C GLY A 75 5.92 2.39 -6.17
N VAL A 76 4.67 2.26 -5.75
CA VAL A 76 3.82 1.10 -6.02
C VAL A 76 2.88 1.46 -7.17
N VAL A 77 2.70 0.56 -8.14
CA VAL A 77 1.66 0.70 -9.17
C VAL A 77 0.34 0.23 -8.58
N ASN A 78 -0.60 1.16 -8.43
CA ASN A 78 -1.95 0.89 -7.94
C ASN A 78 -2.88 0.40 -9.06
N LEU A 79 -4.11 0.01 -8.71
CA LEU A 79 -5.10 -0.37 -9.71
C LEU A 79 -5.46 0.86 -10.56
N ILE A 80 -5.30 0.79 -11.88
CA ILE A 80 -5.63 1.91 -12.78
C ILE A 80 -6.93 1.60 -13.49
N THR A 81 -7.84 2.57 -13.57
CA THR A 81 -9.15 2.43 -14.24
C THR A 81 -9.43 3.57 -15.23
N ASP A 82 -10.14 3.24 -16.31
CA ASP A 82 -10.69 4.21 -17.26
C ASP A 82 -12.06 4.67 -16.76
N GLY A 83 -12.07 5.70 -15.91
CA GLY A 83 -13.25 6.16 -15.18
C GLY A 83 -13.35 5.59 -13.77
N GLU A 84 -14.48 5.87 -13.11
CA GLU A 84 -14.73 5.44 -11.72
C GLU A 84 -14.60 3.91 -11.60
N PRO A 85 -13.85 3.39 -10.62
CA PRO A 85 -13.68 1.96 -10.47
C PRO A 85 -15.01 1.28 -10.11
N THR A 86 -15.35 0.23 -10.86
CA THR A 86 -16.60 -0.55 -10.65
C THR A 86 -16.36 -2.01 -10.26
N GLY A 87 -15.13 -2.51 -10.47
CA GLY A 87 -14.76 -3.89 -10.16
C GLY A 87 -14.67 -4.19 -8.66
N ALA A 88 -14.90 -5.45 -8.28
CA ALA A 88 -14.66 -5.90 -6.92
C ALA A 88 -13.15 -6.06 -6.63
N ALA A 89 -12.63 -5.42 -5.59
CA ALA A 89 -11.24 -5.53 -5.11
C ALA A 89 -11.16 -5.81 -3.59
N ALA A 90 -10.01 -6.01 -2.97
CA ALA A 90 -10.00 -6.10 -1.50
C ALA A 90 -10.35 -4.73 -0.87
N ASN A 91 -10.95 -4.70 0.33
CA ASN A 91 -10.99 -3.45 1.09
C ASN A 91 -9.54 -2.99 1.37
N GLY A 92 -9.29 -1.68 1.28
CA GLY A 92 -7.96 -1.09 1.34
C GLY A 92 -7.24 -1.00 -0.01
N THR A 93 -7.79 -1.57 -1.09
CA THR A 93 -7.26 -1.32 -2.44
C THR A 93 -7.39 0.16 -2.80
N ILE A 94 -6.30 0.75 -3.27
CA ILE A 94 -6.28 2.09 -3.86
C ILE A 94 -6.36 1.93 -5.38
N ALA A 95 -7.24 2.73 -6.01
CA ALA A 95 -7.38 2.83 -7.45
C ALA A 95 -7.17 4.28 -7.94
N ILE A 96 -6.68 4.41 -9.17
CA ILE A 96 -6.43 5.67 -9.87
C ILE A 96 -7.32 5.70 -11.10
N ASP A 97 -8.29 6.60 -11.11
CA ASP A 97 -9.13 6.92 -12.26
C ASP A 97 -8.38 7.92 -13.13
N THR A 98 -7.81 7.44 -14.22
CA THR A 98 -6.99 8.25 -15.13
C THR A 98 -7.82 9.11 -16.07
N THR A 99 -9.12 8.89 -16.14
CA THR A 99 -10.02 9.62 -17.05
C THR A 99 -10.57 10.86 -16.36
N ASN A 100 -10.90 10.74 -15.07
CA ASN A 100 -11.40 11.85 -14.26
C ASN A 100 -10.34 12.45 -13.32
N ASN A 101 -9.10 11.94 -13.32
CA ASN A 101 -7.98 12.36 -12.46
C ASN A 101 -8.29 12.26 -10.96
N LYS A 102 -8.86 11.13 -10.52
CA LYS A 102 -9.31 10.91 -9.14
C LYS A 102 -8.64 9.71 -8.49
N PHE A 103 -8.44 9.77 -7.18
CA PHE A 103 -8.03 8.63 -6.36
C PHE A 103 -9.26 8.03 -5.67
N TYR A 104 -9.30 6.71 -5.59
CA TYR A 104 -10.33 5.98 -4.86
C TYR A 104 -9.70 4.97 -3.91
N PHE A 105 -10.38 4.67 -2.81
CA PHE A 105 -10.07 3.49 -1.98
C PHE A 105 -11.32 2.63 -1.81
N ARG A 106 -11.14 1.31 -1.74
CA ARG A 106 -12.27 0.40 -1.46
C ARG A 106 -12.48 0.27 0.04
N SER A 107 -13.68 0.51 0.52
CA SER A 107 -14.07 0.31 1.92
C SER A 107 -15.47 -0.26 2.00
N SER A 108 -15.68 -1.21 2.92
CA SER A 108 -16.98 -1.87 3.14
C SER A 108 -17.64 -2.38 1.86
N GLY A 109 -16.84 -2.83 0.87
CA GLY A 109 -17.32 -3.36 -0.41
C GLY A 109 -17.67 -2.29 -1.47
N ALA A 110 -17.58 -1.01 -1.15
CA ALA A 110 -17.83 0.10 -2.08
C ALA A 110 -16.54 0.89 -2.37
N TRP A 111 -16.48 1.52 -3.54
CA TRP A 111 -15.43 2.50 -3.85
C TRP A 111 -15.79 3.85 -3.22
N GLN A 112 -14.78 4.51 -2.67
CA GLN A 112 -14.89 5.83 -2.05
C GLN A 112 -13.89 6.74 -2.75
N GLU A 113 -14.34 7.87 -3.26
CA GLU A 113 -13.48 8.89 -3.85
C GLU A 113 -12.70 9.61 -2.73
N ILE A 114 -11.40 9.83 -2.94
CA ILE A 114 -10.61 10.77 -2.16
C ILE A 114 -10.77 12.13 -2.82
N ALA A 115 -11.81 12.86 -2.40
CA ALA A 115 -11.98 14.25 -2.81
C ALA A 115 -10.89 15.10 -2.14
N LEU A 116 -10.00 15.67 -2.95
CA LEU A 116 -9.12 16.74 -2.47
C LEU A 116 -9.99 17.99 -2.42
N ASP A 117 -10.50 18.33 -1.24
CA ASP A 117 -11.30 19.54 -1.07
C ASP A 117 -10.42 20.76 -1.34
N THR A 118 -10.44 21.26 -2.58
CA THR A 118 -9.74 22.49 -2.96
C THR A 118 -10.53 23.74 -2.58
N LEU A 119 -11.66 23.59 -1.90
CA LEU A 119 -12.39 24.70 -1.32
C LEU A 119 -12.40 24.50 0.19
N SER A 120 -11.71 25.38 0.92
CA SER A 120 -12.21 25.74 2.23
C SER A 120 -13.61 26.31 2.01
N ALA A 121 -14.62 25.45 1.97
CA ALA A 121 -15.97 25.86 2.19
C ALA A 121 -15.98 26.28 3.66
N THR A 122 -15.67 27.55 3.92
CA THR A 122 -16.36 28.26 4.97
C THR A 122 -17.84 28.12 4.61
N ALA A 123 -18.46 27.03 5.05
CA ALA A 123 -19.89 27.01 5.23
C ALA A 123 -20.13 28.12 6.24
N ALA A 124 -20.38 29.34 5.74
CA ALA A 124 -21.01 30.36 6.53
C ALA A 124 -22.24 29.66 7.10
N ASP A 125 -22.26 29.51 8.42
CA ASP A 125 -23.43 29.06 9.14
C ASP A 125 -24.50 30.11 8.90
N GLY A 126 -25.18 29.99 7.76
CA GLY A 126 -26.29 30.81 7.36
C GLY A 126 -27.44 30.54 8.33
N GLY A 127 -27.30 31.05 9.54
CA GLY A 127 -28.32 31.09 10.55
C GLY A 127 -29.50 31.84 9.98
N SER A 128 -30.67 31.21 10.06
CA SER A 128 -31.93 31.89 9.84
C SER A 128 -32.07 32.98 10.90
N SER A 129 -31.93 34.25 10.52
CA SER A 129 -32.28 35.37 11.41
C SER A 129 -32.81 36.54 10.59
N ALA A 130 -33.96 37.05 11.04
CA ALA A 130 -34.91 37.90 10.32
C ALA A 130 -34.50 39.36 10.08
N SER A 131 -33.21 39.69 10.21
CA SER A 131 -32.67 41.04 9.95
C SER A 131 -31.21 40.91 9.50
N TRP A 132 -30.92 41.03 8.21
CA TRP A 132 -29.53 40.94 7.73
C TRP A 132 -28.81 42.28 7.88
N VAL A 133 -27.69 42.29 8.61
CA VAL A 133 -26.58 43.20 8.33
C VAL A 133 -25.72 42.51 7.27
N ARG A 134 -25.59 43.12 6.09
CA ARG A 134 -24.65 42.63 5.07
C ARG A 134 -23.25 43.09 5.46
N PHE A 135 -22.45 42.20 6.05
CA PHE A 135 -21.00 42.41 6.12
C PHE A 135 -20.42 42.04 4.75
N HIS A 136 -20.13 43.04 3.92
CA HIS A 136 -19.24 42.83 2.78
C HIS A 136 -17.82 42.73 3.32
N ILE A 137 -17.29 41.51 3.43
CA ILE A 137 -15.86 41.30 3.67
C ILE A 137 -15.23 41.13 2.29
N ASN A 138 -14.64 42.19 1.77
CA ASN A 138 -13.75 42.07 0.62
C ASN A 138 -12.47 41.39 1.12
N ALA A 139 -12.18 40.17 0.63
CA ALA A 139 -10.88 39.54 0.83
C ALA A 139 -9.83 40.10 -0.15
N ASP A 140 -9.78 41.42 -0.30
CA ASP A 140 -8.78 42.12 -1.13
C ASP A 140 -7.50 42.47 -0.34
N GLY A 141 -7.41 42.05 0.92
CA GLY A 141 -6.27 42.30 1.79
C GLY A 141 -6.28 43.68 2.46
N GLN A 142 -7.36 44.46 2.32
CA GLN A 142 -7.52 45.74 3.01
C GLN A 142 -8.41 45.61 4.25
N ASP A 143 -8.24 46.53 5.21
CA ASP A 143 -9.03 46.57 6.44
C ASP A 143 -10.53 46.78 6.12
N SER A 144 -11.37 45.90 6.67
CA SER A 144 -12.83 46.01 6.51
C SER A 144 -13.37 47.22 7.29
N VAL A 145 -13.94 48.21 6.59
CA VAL A 145 -14.58 49.38 7.22
C VAL A 145 -16.09 49.19 7.26
N VAL A 146 -16.67 49.29 8.46
CA VAL A 146 -18.12 49.33 8.65
C VAL A 146 -18.58 50.78 8.46
N ASN A 147 -19.32 51.06 7.38
CA ASN A 147 -20.08 52.31 7.29
C ASN A 147 -21.33 52.18 8.16
N VAL A 148 -21.42 53.04 9.18
CA VAL A 148 -22.57 53.19 10.08
C VAL A 148 -23.61 54.10 9.43
#